data_AF-A9VUM1-F1
#
_entry.id   AF-A9VUM1-F1
#
_cell.length_a   1.000
_cell.length_b   1.000
_cell.length_c   1.000
_cell.angle_alpha   90.00
_cell.angle_beta   90.00
_cell.angle_gamma   90.00
#
_symmetry.space_group_name_H-M   'P 1'
#
loop_
_entity.id
_entity.type
_entity.pdbx_description
1 polymer ?
#
loop_
_entity_poly.entity_id
_entity_poly.type
_entity_poly.pdbx_seq_one_letter_code
_entity_poly.pdbx_strand_id
1 'polypeptide(L)'
;MANIYGYIRVSTKDQNEQRQLHKMMERGVEGRRIFVDKASRRHFDRPQYQLLRKILSTGDIVVLENETLFDSRKFREMGDMGRLMEDQFLSLLSYVADQERKKIHQRQAEGIAIAKSQGKHLGRPPVNLSTLSKQQIKIIEKTHSKWKSGEITAVMFMEMLELRKNTFYKIMKEYEEGK
;
A
#
# COMPACT_ATOMS: atom_id res chain seq x y z
N MET A 1 -4.09 -25.81 -31.20
CA MET A 1 -3.87 -24.35 -31.02
C MET A 1 -3.39 -24.14 -29.59
N ALA A 2 -2.28 -23.43 -29.38
CA ALA A 2 -1.81 -23.14 -28.02
C ALA A 2 -2.78 -22.14 -27.35
N ASN A 3 -3.10 -22.37 -26.08
CA ASN A 3 -3.93 -21.44 -25.32
C ASN A 3 -3.04 -20.33 -24.75
N ILE A 4 -3.20 -19.10 -25.27
CA ILE A 4 -2.44 -17.93 -24.81
C ILE A 4 -3.31 -17.13 -23.84
N TYR A 5 -2.75 -16.79 -22.68
CA TYR A 5 -3.39 -15.99 -21.65
C TYR A 5 -2.58 -14.73 -21.38
N GLY A 6 -3.28 -13.63 -21.06
CA GLY A 6 -2.67 -12.34 -20.75
C GLY A 6 -2.91 -11.97 -19.30
N TYR A 7 -1.90 -11.38 -18.65
CA TYR A 7 -2.06 -10.78 -17.33
C TYR A 7 -1.57 -9.32 -17.36
N ILE A 8 -2.40 -8.42 -16.86
CA ILE A 8 -2.11 -6.99 -16.76
C ILE A 8 -2.31 -6.57 -15.30
N ARG A 9 -1.38 -5.77 -14.77
CA ARG A 9 -1.52 -5.14 -13.47
C ARG A 9 -1.21 -3.64 -13.53
N VAL A 10 -2.18 -2.82 -13.15
CA VAL A 10 -2.00 -1.37 -12.99
C VAL A 10 -2.11 -0.96 -11.52
N SER A 11 -1.47 0.13 -11.13
CA SER A 11 -1.24 0.48 -9.72
C SER A 11 -2.39 1.26 -9.09
N THR A 12 -3.25 1.88 -9.89
CA THR A 12 -4.40 2.68 -9.45
C THR A 12 -5.62 2.43 -10.34
N LYS A 13 -6.82 2.83 -9.87
CA LYS A 13 -8.06 2.65 -10.64
C LYS A 13 -8.09 3.47 -11.93
N ASP A 14 -7.45 4.66 -11.88
CA ASP A 14 -7.43 5.66 -12.94
C ASP A 14 -6.28 5.46 -13.94
N GLN A 15 -5.37 4.52 -13.67
CA GLN A 15 -4.31 4.18 -14.63
C GLN A 15 -4.90 3.44 -15.83
N ASN A 16 -4.56 3.93 -17.02
CA ASN A 16 -5.06 3.42 -18.28
C ASN A 16 -4.37 2.09 -18.66
N GLU A 17 -5.14 1.00 -18.63
CA GLU A 17 -4.74 -0.35 -19.06
C GLU A 17 -4.82 -0.58 -20.59
N GLN A 18 -5.45 0.33 -21.35
CA GLN A 18 -5.80 0.15 -22.77
C GLN A 18 -4.57 -0.10 -23.64
N ARG A 19 -3.45 0.57 -23.37
CA ARG A 19 -2.19 0.34 -24.10
C ARG A 19 -1.71 -1.11 -23.94
N GLN A 20 -1.81 -1.67 -22.73
CA GLN A 20 -1.40 -3.04 -22.46
C GLN A 20 -2.39 -4.04 -23.05
N LEU A 21 -3.70 -3.73 -22.98
CA LEU A 21 -4.74 -4.54 -23.61
C LEU A 21 -4.56 -4.63 -25.13
N HIS A 22 -4.32 -3.50 -25.79
CA HIS A 22 -4.10 -3.47 -27.23
C HIS A 22 -2.87 -4.30 -27.62
N LYS A 23 -1.75 -4.10 -26.92
CA LYS A 23 -0.52 -4.87 -27.15
C LYS A 23 -0.74 -6.38 -26.96
N MET A 24 -1.57 -6.80 -26.00
CA MET A 24 -1.92 -8.21 -25.80
C MET A 24 -2.75 -8.77 -26.96
N MET A 25 -3.73 -8.00 -27.43
CA MET A 25 -4.58 -8.41 -28.56
C MET A 25 -3.80 -8.50 -29.87
N GLU A 26 -2.90 -7.54 -30.15
CA GLU A 26 -1.98 -7.59 -31.31
C GLU A 26 -1.11 -8.85 -31.31
N ARG A 27 -0.77 -9.38 -30.13
CA ARG A 27 0.00 -10.61 -29.96
C ARG A 27 -0.86 -11.88 -30.01
N GLY A 28 -2.14 -11.76 -30.34
CA GLY A 28 -3.05 -12.90 -30.49
C GLY A 28 -3.67 -13.42 -29.20
N VAL A 29 -3.58 -12.67 -28.09
CA VAL A 29 -4.30 -13.01 -26.86
C VAL A 29 -5.78 -12.67 -27.03
N GLU A 30 -6.64 -13.68 -26.99
CA GLU A 30 -8.10 -13.46 -27.01
C GLU A 30 -8.51 -12.60 -25.81
N GLY A 31 -9.35 -11.58 -26.03
CA GLY A 31 -9.76 -10.64 -24.97
C GLY A 31 -10.35 -11.33 -23.72
N ARG A 32 -11.11 -12.42 -23.91
CA ARG A 32 -11.67 -13.23 -22.81
C ARG A 32 -10.63 -14.00 -21.97
N ARG A 33 -9.39 -14.05 -22.43
CA ARG A 33 -8.23 -14.70 -21.77
C ARG A 33 -7.27 -13.68 -21.17
N ILE A 34 -7.65 -12.40 -21.13
CA ILE A 34 -6.87 -11.33 -20.49
C ILE A 34 -7.44 -11.05 -19.09
N PHE A 35 -6.56 -11.15 -18.10
CA PHE A 35 -6.83 -10.94 -16.69
C PHE A 35 -6.23 -9.60 -16.25
N VAL A 36 -7.01 -8.74 -15.59
CA VAL A 36 -6.59 -7.38 -15.23
C VAL A 36 -6.79 -7.11 -13.74
N ASP A 37 -5.71 -6.83 -13.01
CA ASP A 37 -5.79 -6.35 -11.62
C ASP A 37 -5.47 -4.85 -11.53
N LYS A 38 -6.34 -4.10 -10.86
CA LYS A 38 -6.10 -2.70 -10.44
C LYS A 38 -5.65 -2.70 -8.98
N ALA A 39 -4.36 -2.97 -8.76
CA ALA A 39 -3.80 -3.26 -7.43
C ALA A 39 -2.47 -2.53 -7.18
N SER A 40 -2.37 -1.90 -6.00
CA SER A 40 -1.13 -1.29 -5.51
C SER A 40 -0.04 -2.33 -5.26
N ARG A 41 1.24 -1.92 -5.36
CA ARG A 41 2.38 -2.76 -4.99
C ARG A 41 2.44 -3.09 -3.49
N ARG A 42 1.68 -2.38 -2.65
CA ARG A 42 1.73 -2.49 -1.17
C ARG A 42 1.19 -3.81 -0.64
N HIS A 43 0.16 -4.38 -1.28
CA HIS A 43 -0.44 -5.65 -0.89
C HIS A 43 -0.47 -6.60 -2.09
N PHE A 44 -0.19 -7.88 -1.86
CA PHE A 44 -0.23 -8.90 -2.90
C PHE A 44 -1.64 -9.50 -3.04
N ASP A 45 -2.66 -8.64 -2.97
CA ASP A 45 -4.04 -9.05 -3.27
C ASP A 45 -4.32 -8.82 -4.76
N ARG A 46 -4.41 -9.93 -5.50
CA ARG A 46 -4.45 -9.97 -6.97
C ARG A 46 -5.42 -11.07 -7.41
N PRO A 47 -6.73 -10.85 -7.29
CA PRO A 47 -7.73 -11.88 -7.55
C PRO A 47 -7.68 -12.41 -8.97
N GLN A 48 -7.42 -11.56 -9.98
CA GLN A 48 -7.35 -12.01 -11.37
C GLN A 48 -6.08 -12.83 -11.64
N TYR A 49 -4.95 -12.45 -11.03
CA TYR A 49 -3.73 -13.27 -11.06
C TYR A 49 -3.94 -14.64 -10.41
N GLN A 50 -4.60 -14.68 -9.25
CA GLN A 50 -4.92 -15.92 -8.53
C GLN A 50 -5.81 -16.83 -9.37
N LEU A 51 -6.82 -16.26 -10.04
CA LEU A 51 -7.69 -16.99 -10.95
C LEU A 51 -6.92 -17.54 -12.15
N LEU A 52 -6.09 -16.71 -12.79
CA LEU A 52 -5.23 -17.15 -13.88
C LEU A 52 -4.33 -18.32 -13.46
N ARG A 53 -3.69 -18.25 -12.29
CA ARG A 53 -2.86 -19.34 -11.76
C ARG A 53 -3.61 -20.66 -11.54
N LYS A 54 -4.92 -20.61 -11.26
CA LYS A 54 -5.75 -21.82 -11.14
C LYS A 54 -6.11 -22.42 -12.50
N ILE A 55 -6.20 -21.59 -13.52
CA ILE A 55 -6.50 -22.00 -14.90
C ILE A 55 -5.25 -22.58 -15.57
N LEU A 56 -4.08 -22.00 -15.29
CA LEU A 56 -2.80 -22.45 -15.84
C LEU A 56 -2.34 -23.72 -15.12
N SER A 57 -2.13 -24.80 -15.88
CA SER A 57 -1.49 -26.02 -15.39
C SER A 57 0.01 -26.04 -15.68
N THR A 58 0.37 -25.80 -16.95
CA THR A 58 1.74 -25.76 -17.47
C THR A 58 1.78 -24.84 -18.68
N GLY A 59 2.88 -24.12 -18.89
CA GLY A 59 3.07 -23.30 -20.09
C GLY A 59 4.22 -22.33 -19.97
N ASP A 60 4.53 -21.69 -21.09
CA ASP A 60 5.58 -20.69 -21.18
C ASP A 60 5.10 -19.33 -20.64
N ILE A 61 6.03 -18.61 -20.00
CA ILE A 61 5.86 -17.26 -19.49
C ILE A 61 6.63 -16.26 -20.36
N VAL A 62 5.96 -15.20 -20.78
CA VAL A 62 6.55 -14.09 -21.56
C VAL A 62 6.21 -12.77 -20.88
N VAL A 63 7.23 -11.97 -20.58
CA VAL A 63 7.03 -10.64 -19.98
C VAL A 63 6.92 -9.59 -21.09
N LEU A 64 5.69 -9.24 -21.47
CA LEU A 64 5.44 -8.39 -22.64
C LEU A 64 5.83 -6.92 -22.48
N GLU A 65 5.87 -6.39 -21.26
CA GLU A 65 6.33 -5.01 -21.05
C GLU A 65 7.85 -4.87 -21.26
N ASN A 66 8.59 -5.97 -21.10
CA ASN A 66 10.03 -6.00 -21.28
C ASN A 66 10.48 -7.38 -21.80
N GLU A 67 10.22 -7.64 -23.09
CA GLU A 67 10.50 -8.94 -23.73
C GLU A 67 12.01 -9.25 -23.83
N THR A 68 12.87 -8.24 -23.68
CA THR A 68 14.33 -8.43 -23.56
C THR A 68 14.72 -8.88 -22.16
N LEU A 69 13.87 -8.68 -21.15
CA LEU A 69 14.13 -9.09 -19.78
C LEU A 69 13.92 -10.60 -19.62
N PHE A 70 12.77 -11.15 -20.05
CA PHE A 70 12.48 -12.57 -19.85
C PHE A 70 11.46 -13.14 -20.85
N ASP A 71 11.86 -14.20 -21.56
CA ASP A 71 11.00 -15.00 -22.44
C ASP A 71 11.40 -16.47 -22.34
N SER A 72 10.63 -17.24 -21.56
CA SER A 72 10.87 -18.67 -21.33
C SER A 72 10.93 -19.50 -22.61
N ARG A 73 10.24 -19.11 -23.69
CA ARG A 73 10.21 -19.86 -24.95
C ARG A 73 11.59 -19.94 -25.60
N LYS A 74 12.34 -18.82 -25.56
CA LYS A 74 13.71 -18.75 -26.07
C LYS A 74 14.64 -19.66 -25.29
N PHE A 75 14.41 -19.79 -23.98
CA PHE A 75 15.13 -20.75 -23.16
C PHE A 75 14.76 -22.19 -23.54
N ARG A 76 13.48 -22.50 -23.74
CA ARG A 76 13.05 -23.85 -24.12
C ARG A 76 13.61 -24.31 -25.47
N GLU A 77 13.74 -23.41 -26.44
CA GLU A 77 14.36 -23.70 -27.75
C GLU A 77 15.83 -24.18 -27.63
N MET A 78 16.53 -23.81 -26.56
CA MET A 78 17.91 -24.23 -26.28
C MET A 78 18.03 -25.59 -25.56
N GLY A 79 16.93 -26.33 -25.40
CA GLY A 79 16.92 -27.65 -24.78
C GLY A 79 17.28 -27.62 -23.29
N ASP A 80 18.08 -28.59 -22.84
CA ASP A 80 18.39 -28.81 -21.42
C ASP A 80 19.21 -27.67 -20.82
N MET A 81 20.17 -27.13 -21.59
CA MET A 81 20.94 -25.97 -21.16
C MET A 81 20.08 -24.73 -21.01
N GLY A 82 19.09 -24.56 -21.87
CA GLY A 82 18.14 -23.47 -21.77
C GLY A 82 17.33 -23.50 -20.48
N ARG A 83 16.88 -24.69 -20.04
CA ARG A 83 16.17 -24.85 -18.76
C ARG A 83 17.04 -24.46 -17.57
N LEU A 84 18.31 -24.85 -17.56
CA LEU A 84 19.27 -24.45 -16.53
C LEU A 84 19.47 -22.92 -16.52
N MET A 85 19.60 -22.29 -17.69
CA MET A 85 19.73 -20.85 -17.81
C MET A 85 18.47 -20.10 -17.36
N GLU A 86 17.29 -20.64 -17.65
CA GLU A 86 16.00 -20.10 -17.19
C GLU A 86 15.97 -20.05 -15.65
N ASP A 87 16.26 -21.17 -14.98
CA ASP A 87 16.25 -21.27 -13.53
C ASP A 87 17.28 -20.33 -12.88
N GLN A 88 18.50 -20.28 -13.42
CA GLN A 88 19.55 -19.40 -12.92
C GLN A 88 19.19 -17.93 -13.11
N PHE A 89 18.58 -17.57 -14.25
CA PHE A 89 18.18 -16.20 -14.53
C PHE A 89 17.03 -15.76 -13.62
N LEU A 90 16.03 -16.63 -13.38
CA LEU A 90 14.95 -16.37 -12.41
C LEU A 90 15.50 -16.20 -10.99
N SER A 91 16.51 -16.99 -10.61
CA SER A 91 17.20 -16.84 -9.32
C SER A 91 17.91 -15.48 -9.20
N LEU A 92 18.64 -15.07 -10.24
CA LEU A 92 19.29 -13.76 -10.28
C LEU A 92 18.30 -12.60 -10.20
N LEU A 93 17.18 -12.66 -10.95
CA LEU A 93 16.12 -11.66 -10.87
C LEU A 93 15.52 -11.57 -9.47
N SER A 94 15.29 -12.73 -8.83
CA SER A 94 14.76 -12.80 -7.46
C SER A 94 15.74 -12.17 -6.47
N TYR A 95 17.03 -12.42 -6.62
CA TYR A 95 18.08 -11.79 -5.81
C TYR A 95 18.13 -10.27 -6.01
N VAL A 96 18.14 -9.79 -7.25
CA VAL A 96 18.17 -8.34 -7.56
C VAL A 96 16.95 -7.65 -6.95
N ALA A 97 15.76 -8.24 -7.10
CA ALA A 97 14.53 -7.68 -6.53
C ALA A 97 14.59 -7.59 -4.98
N ASP A 98 15.16 -8.60 -4.32
CA ASP A 98 15.36 -8.57 -2.86
C ASP A 98 16.38 -7.49 -2.44
N GLN A 99 17.48 -7.35 -3.19
CA GLN A 99 18.48 -6.30 -2.94
C GLN A 99 17.90 -4.90 -3.10
N GLU A 100 17.11 -4.66 -4.14
CA GLU A 100 16.41 -3.38 -4.33
C GLU A 100 15.48 -3.08 -3.15
N ARG A 101 14.71 -4.07 -2.70
CA ARG A 101 13.80 -3.93 -1.56
C ARG A 101 14.56 -3.56 -0.28
N LYS A 102 15.68 -4.23 0.01
CA LYS A 102 16.54 -3.92 1.16
C LYS A 102 17.07 -2.49 1.09
N LYS A 103 17.57 -2.06 -0.08
CA LYS A 103 18.05 -0.67 -0.30
C LYS A 103 16.95 0.37 -0.08
N ILE A 104 15.71 0.10 -0.50
CA ILE A 104 14.58 1.02 -0.27
C ILE A 104 14.32 1.19 1.23
N HIS A 105 14.29 0.08 1.99
CA HIS A 105 14.08 0.12 3.44
C HIS A 105 15.23 0.84 4.16
N GLN A 106 16.47 0.60 3.73
CA GLN A 106 17.64 1.27 4.28
C GLN A 106 17.55 2.79 4.08
N ARG A 107 17.33 3.26 2.84
CA ARG A 107 17.20 4.70 2.54
C ARG A 107 16.05 5.35 3.29
N GLN A 108 14.93 4.62 3.46
CA GLN A 108 13.79 5.11 4.24
C GLN A 108 14.19 5.30 5.71
N ALA A 109 14.90 4.34 6.31
CA ALA A 109 15.36 4.42 7.69
C ALA A 109 16.37 5.58 7.88
N GLU A 110 17.32 5.74 6.96
CA GLU A 110 18.27 6.86 6.94
C GLU A 110 17.56 8.21 6.88
N GLY A 111 16.59 8.37 5.97
CA GLY A 111 15.79 9.60 5.86
C GLY A 111 14.97 9.90 7.12
N ILE A 112 14.43 8.87 7.77
CA ILE A 112 13.73 9.01 9.06
C ILE A 112 14.71 9.45 10.16
N ALA A 113 15.92 8.88 10.20
CA ALA A 113 16.93 9.24 11.20
C ALA A 113 17.36 10.71 11.07
N ILE A 114 17.60 11.18 9.84
CA ILE A 114 17.92 12.59 9.55
C ILE A 114 16.76 13.51 9.95
N ALA A 115 15.52 13.14 9.62
CA ALA A 115 14.36 13.93 10.01
C ALA A 115 14.22 14.04 11.55
N LYS A 116 14.49 12.96 12.28
CA LYS A 116 14.50 12.95 13.74
C LYS A 116 15.61 13.83 14.31
N SER A 117 16.82 13.80 13.75
CA SER A 117 17.94 14.63 14.22
C SER A 117 17.70 16.12 13.96
N GLN A 118 16.92 16.46 12.94
CA GLN A 118 16.45 17.83 12.66
C GLN A 118 15.25 18.25 13.53
N GLY A 119 14.80 17.40 14.48
CA GLY A 119 13.67 17.70 15.36
C GLY A 119 12.31 17.67 14.67
N LYS A 120 12.21 17.13 13.45
CA LYS A 120 10.93 17.04 12.73
C LYS A 120 10.02 16.04 13.44
N HIS A 121 8.82 16.47 13.80
CA HIS A 121 7.80 15.58 14.34
C HIS A 121 7.38 14.55 13.27
N LEU A 122 7.55 13.27 13.58
CA LEU A 122 7.14 12.16 12.70
C LEU A 122 5.89 11.47 13.26
N GLY A 123 5.01 11.06 12.36
CA GLY A 123 3.75 10.42 12.73
C GLY A 123 2.59 11.40 12.91
N ARG A 124 1.47 10.89 13.43
CA ARG A 124 0.24 11.68 13.62
C ARG A 124 0.48 12.79 14.65
N PRO A 125 0.14 14.06 14.36
CA PRO A 125 0.22 15.14 15.34
C PRO A 125 -0.55 14.78 16.62
N PRO A 126 0.00 15.06 17.80
CA PRO A 126 -0.67 14.74 19.06
C PRO A 126 -1.91 15.63 19.23
N VAL A 127 -3.00 15.05 19.70
CA VAL A 127 -4.19 15.82 20.11
C VAL A 127 -4.00 16.22 21.57
N ASN A 128 -3.76 17.50 21.77
CA ASN A 128 -3.52 18.19 23.05
C ASN A 128 -4.43 19.43 23.13
N LEU A 129 -4.53 20.06 24.30
CA LEU A 129 -5.34 21.27 24.52
C LEU A 129 -5.06 22.38 23.49
N SER A 130 -3.79 22.63 23.15
CA SER A 130 -3.37 23.65 22.19
C SER A 130 -3.71 23.35 20.73
N THR A 131 -4.03 22.09 20.41
CA THR A 131 -4.37 21.63 19.05
C THR A 131 -5.87 21.54 18.79
N LEU A 132 -6.70 21.82 19.81
CA LEU A 132 -8.14 21.81 19.69
C LEU A 132 -8.66 22.99 18.88
N SER A 133 -9.84 22.81 18.29
CA SER A 133 -10.53 23.90 17.59
C SER A 133 -10.95 24.99 18.58
N LYS A 134 -11.06 26.23 18.08
CA LYS A 134 -11.58 27.35 18.89
C LYS A 134 -12.96 27.07 19.49
N GLN A 135 -13.78 26.27 18.81
CA GLN A 135 -15.10 25.87 19.30
C GLN A 135 -14.98 24.89 20.47
N GLN A 136 -14.11 23.88 20.35
CA GLN A 136 -13.86 22.92 21.43
C GLN A 136 -13.34 23.62 22.69
N ILE A 137 -12.42 24.58 22.55
CA ILE A 137 -11.89 25.35 23.70
C ILE A 137 -13.02 26.12 24.40
N LYS A 138 -13.90 26.81 23.65
CA LYS A 138 -15.06 27.52 24.24
C LYS A 138 -16.03 26.58 24.96
N ILE A 139 -16.25 25.38 24.40
CA ILE A 139 -17.08 24.36 25.03
C ILE A 139 -16.44 23.93 26.35
N ILE A 140 -15.12 23.75 26.40
CA ILE A 140 -14.40 23.41 27.64
C ILE A 140 -14.60 24.51 28.69
N GLU A 141 -14.33 25.77 28.35
CA GLU A 141 -14.44 26.90 29.29
C GLU A 141 -15.84 27.05 29.90
N LYS A 142 -16.90 26.86 29.09
CA LYS A 142 -18.29 26.99 29.56
C LYS A 142 -18.76 25.79 30.38
N THR A 143 -18.23 24.60 30.09
CA THR A 143 -18.85 23.34 30.49
C THR A 143 -18.04 22.61 31.58
N HIS A 144 -16.76 22.94 31.73
CA HIS A 144 -15.88 22.34 32.74
C HIS A 144 -16.42 22.46 34.17
N SER A 145 -16.90 23.64 34.57
CA SER A 145 -17.48 23.86 35.91
C SER A 145 -18.71 23.00 36.17
N LYS A 146 -19.58 22.83 35.16
CA LYS A 146 -20.79 22.00 35.23
C LYS A 146 -20.47 20.52 35.35
N TRP A 147 -19.39 20.09 34.71
CA TRP A 147 -18.89 18.73 34.85
C TRP A 147 -18.33 18.48 36.25
N LYS A 148 -17.60 19.44 36.82
CA LYS A 148 -17.07 19.35 38.19
C LYS A 148 -18.15 19.39 39.28
N SER A 149 -19.25 20.10 39.06
CA SER A 149 -20.41 20.10 39.97
C SER A 149 -21.30 18.85 39.82
N GLY A 150 -21.07 18.01 38.81
CA GLY A 150 -21.86 16.82 38.53
C GLY A 150 -23.17 17.07 37.76
N GLU A 151 -23.40 18.29 37.28
CA GLU A 151 -24.58 18.65 36.47
C GLU A 151 -24.60 17.95 35.11
N ILE A 152 -23.43 17.62 34.58
CA ILE A 152 -23.30 16.83 33.35
C ILE A 152 -22.38 15.64 33.54
N THR A 153 -22.65 14.57 32.79
CA THR A 153 -21.80 13.38 32.81
C THR A 153 -20.55 13.57 31.94
N ALA A 154 -19.49 12.85 32.26
CA ALA A 154 -18.29 12.83 31.43
C ALA A 154 -18.58 12.33 30.01
N VAL A 155 -19.55 11.42 29.83
CA VAL A 155 -19.94 10.88 28.52
C VAL A 155 -20.56 11.97 27.66
N MET A 156 -21.52 12.73 28.19
CA MET A 156 -22.10 13.87 27.47
C MET A 156 -21.05 14.91 27.11
N PHE A 157 -20.09 15.18 27.99
CA PHE A 157 -19.02 16.14 27.72
C PHE A 157 -18.07 15.64 26.61
N MET A 158 -17.76 14.33 26.59
CA MET A 158 -16.99 13.70 25.52
C MET A 158 -17.69 13.83 24.16
N GLU A 159 -19.00 13.59 24.12
CA GLU A 159 -19.82 13.74 22.90
C GLU A 159 -19.83 15.18 22.39
N MET A 160 -20.00 16.16 23.29
CA MET A 160 -19.97 17.60 22.92
C MET A 160 -18.64 18.04 22.31
N LEU A 161 -17.53 17.41 22.69
CA LEU A 161 -16.20 17.72 22.17
C LEU A 161 -15.79 16.82 21.00
N GLU A 162 -16.59 15.81 20.66
CA GLU A 162 -16.25 14.74 19.71
C GLU A 162 -14.92 14.02 20.04
N LEU A 163 -14.63 13.87 21.34
CA LEU A 163 -13.38 13.28 21.82
C LEU A 163 -13.60 11.86 22.34
N ARG A 164 -12.64 10.98 22.05
CA ARG A 164 -12.57 9.66 22.69
C ARG A 164 -12.11 9.79 24.13
N LYS A 165 -12.56 8.87 24.99
CA LYS A 165 -12.29 8.82 26.44
C LYS A 165 -10.84 9.15 26.83
N ASN A 166 -9.86 8.47 26.24
CA ASN A 166 -8.45 8.67 26.61
C ASN A 166 -7.94 10.08 26.25
N THR A 167 -8.36 10.60 25.10
CA THR A 167 -7.99 11.95 24.65
C THR A 167 -8.69 13.01 25.51
N PHE A 168 -9.96 12.79 25.86
CA PHE A 168 -10.74 13.68 26.73
C PHE A 168 -10.07 13.86 28.10
N TYR A 169 -9.79 12.76 28.82
CA TYR A 169 -9.19 12.88 30.15
C TYR A 169 -7.78 13.47 30.12
N LYS A 170 -7.00 13.17 29.07
CA LYS A 170 -5.70 13.81 28.86
C LYS A 170 -5.84 15.33 28.71
N ILE A 171 -6.78 15.80 27.88
CA ILE A 171 -7.04 17.23 27.67
C ILE A 171 -7.57 17.90 28.93
N MET A 172 -8.51 17.27 29.66
CA MET A 172 -9.05 17.85 30.90
C MET A 172 -7.96 18.00 31.95
N LYS A 173 -7.04 17.04 32.04
CA LYS A 173 -5.86 17.13 32.92
C LYS A 173 -4.96 18.30 32.52
N GLU A 174 -4.61 18.42 31.23
CA GLU A 174 -3.81 19.56 30.72
C GLU A 174 -4.49 20.91 30.98
N TYR A 175 -5.82 20.98 30.85
CA TYR A 175 -6.60 22.19 31.12
C TYR A 175 -6.63 22.57 32.60
N GLU A 176 -6.66 21.59 33.50
CA GLU A 176 -6.63 21.81 34.95
C GLU A 176 -5.23 22.17 35.46
N GLU A 177 -4.18 21.63 34.87
CA GLU A 177 -2.78 21.97 35.20
C GLU A 177 -2.34 23.32 34.64
N GLY A 178 -2.99 23.81 33.59
CA GLY A 178 -2.71 25.11 32.96
C GLY A 178 -3.53 26.29 33.49
N LYS A 179 -4.39 26.06 34.49
CA LYS A 179 -5.16 27.07 35.21
C LYS A 179 -4.47 27.45 36.52
#